data_AF-A0A832PWC0-F1
#
_entry.id   AF-A0A832PWC0-F1
#
_cell.length_a   1.000
_cell.length_b   1.000
_cell.length_c   1.000
_cell.angle_alpha   90.00
_cell.angle_beta   90.00
_cell.angle_gamma   90.00
#
_symmetry.space_group_name_H-M   'P 1'
#
loop_
_entity.id
_entity.type
_entity.pdbx_description
1 polymer ?
#
loop_
_entity_poly.entity_id
_entity_poly.type
_entity_poly.pdbx_seq_one_letter_code
_entity_poly.pdbx_strand_id
1 'polypeptide(L)'
;MPKLYVLLFVFLAGCTHRPDVQITNYRFPLPPSSSGCFVGSSDPTLDPVTSWNQAADMALAKAGEAVLGSRIRAGSRTTGLRDSFGVAMHETQGTLKGIGVVGWWFDREGKGARSECRKQACSKPNTMWAVACFHGYERLAPKILPDAFKGPIPAWLKNPSLGKGNRLCAIGVSAPTFQKEKAIEFAIEHAKQRLAQQQCLYLKSLVVDWVDDRSWQFPETSTAGHILENTMENAKEQHVWRDKLGIGPLRRKGVTYVQVCIENPDFGCD
;
A
#
# COMPACT_ATOMS: atom_id res chain seq x y z
N MET A 1 -28.04 0.03 -19.53
CA MET A 1 -27.13 1.18 -19.35
C MET A 1 -27.49 1.89 -18.04
N PRO A 2 -26.77 1.70 -16.93
CA PRO A 2 -26.94 2.56 -15.76
C PRO A 2 -26.01 3.77 -15.90
N LYS A 3 -26.61 4.97 -15.83
CA LYS A 3 -25.94 6.26 -15.87
C LYS A 3 -25.34 6.59 -14.50
N LEU A 4 -24.11 7.09 -14.56
CA LEU A 4 -23.29 7.70 -13.51
C LEU A 4 -24.10 8.79 -12.76
N TYR A 5 -24.23 8.67 -11.45
CA TYR A 5 -24.65 9.80 -10.59
C TYR A 5 -23.39 10.46 -10.01
N VAL A 6 -22.97 11.54 -10.66
CA VAL A 6 -22.01 12.50 -10.10
C VAL A 6 -22.78 13.35 -9.10
N LEU A 7 -22.49 13.19 -7.81
CA LEU A 7 -23.05 14.03 -6.75
C LEU A 7 -22.34 15.39 -6.76
N LEU A 8 -22.95 16.32 -7.49
CA LEU A 8 -22.62 17.74 -7.52
C LEU A 8 -23.07 18.36 -6.18
N PHE A 9 -22.13 18.78 -5.32
CA PHE A 9 -22.48 19.57 -4.13
C PHE A 9 -22.77 21.01 -4.55
N VAL A 10 -24.06 21.33 -4.67
CA VAL A 10 -24.57 22.70 -4.84
C VAL A 10 -24.45 23.43 -3.50
N PHE A 11 -23.66 24.50 -3.45
CA PHE A 11 -23.68 25.49 -2.38
C PHE A 11 -24.98 26.28 -2.47
N LEU A 12 -25.98 25.93 -1.66
CA LEU A 12 -27.11 26.81 -1.37
C LEU A 12 -26.73 27.72 -0.19
N ALA A 13 -26.54 28.99 -0.50
CA ALA A 13 -26.44 30.07 0.47
C ALA A 13 -27.78 30.23 1.19
N GLY A 14 -27.82 29.94 2.49
CA GLY A 14 -29.00 30.14 3.33
C GLY A 14 -28.67 29.96 4.81
N CYS A 15 -28.67 31.08 5.54
CA CYS A 15 -28.68 31.23 7.00
C CYS A 15 -27.64 30.47 7.84
N THR A 16 -26.70 31.27 8.34
CA THR A 16 -25.53 30.93 9.14
C THR A 16 -25.86 30.33 10.51
N HIS A 17 -25.82 29.01 10.61
CA HIS A 17 -25.18 28.36 11.76
C HIS A 17 -23.94 27.65 11.23
N ARG A 18 -22.78 28.33 11.31
CA ARG A 18 -21.49 27.67 11.08
C ARG A 18 -21.36 26.64 12.21
N PRO A 19 -21.29 25.32 11.94
CA PRO A 19 -20.77 24.42 12.96
C PRO A 19 -19.37 24.94 13.30
N ASP A 20 -19.11 25.18 14.58
CA ASP A 20 -17.77 25.52 15.06
C ASP A 20 -16.84 24.35 14.74
N VAL A 21 -16.22 24.39 13.56
CA VAL A 21 -15.13 23.50 13.19
C VAL A 21 -13.92 23.99 13.99
N GLN A 22 -13.76 23.47 15.20
CA GLN A 22 -12.54 23.67 15.96
C GLN A 22 -11.40 22.89 15.27
N ILE A 23 -10.63 23.60 14.43
CA ILE A 23 -9.37 23.09 13.89
C ILE A 23 -8.36 23.05 15.03
N THR A 24 -8.25 21.90 15.67
CA THR A 24 -7.20 21.65 16.67
C THR A 24 -6.08 20.88 15.99
N ASN A 25 -4.90 21.51 15.90
CA ASN A 25 -3.68 20.87 15.41
C ASN A 25 -3.15 19.89 16.47
N TYR A 26 -3.75 18.70 16.56
CA TYR A 26 -3.19 17.65 17.41
C TYR A 26 -2.01 16.99 16.69
N ARG A 27 -0.79 17.22 17.19
CA ARG A 27 0.32 16.29 16.98
C ARG A 27 0.14 15.16 17.98
N PHE A 28 -0.46 14.05 17.56
CA PHE A 28 -0.28 12.82 18.33
C PHE A 28 1.19 12.41 18.25
N PRO A 29 1.83 12.02 19.36
CA PRO A 29 3.07 11.28 19.26
C PRO A 29 2.73 9.93 18.63
N LEU A 30 2.96 9.83 17.32
CA LEU A 30 2.99 8.55 16.61
C LEU A 30 3.93 7.64 17.40
N PRO A 31 3.56 6.36 17.65
CA PRO A 31 4.48 5.45 18.30
C PRO A 31 5.81 5.50 17.54
N PRO A 32 6.95 5.64 18.23
CA PRO A 32 8.23 5.74 17.57
C PRO A 32 8.56 4.36 17.00
N SER A 33 8.12 4.07 15.79
CA SER A 33 8.59 2.87 15.13
C SER A 33 9.98 3.21 14.59
N SER A 34 10.98 2.85 15.39
CA SER A 34 12.37 2.65 15.01
C SER A 34 12.55 1.60 13.89
N SER A 35 11.54 1.39 13.03
CA SER A 35 11.33 0.16 12.25
C SER A 35 11.66 0.31 10.78
N GLY A 36 11.74 1.53 10.22
CA GLY A 36 11.98 1.77 8.79
C GLY A 36 11.03 1.03 7.85
N CYS A 37 9.99 0.39 8.38
CA CYS A 37 9.11 -0.56 7.73
C CYS A 37 7.70 -0.44 8.31
N PHE A 38 6.72 -0.54 7.43
CA PHE A 38 5.31 -0.25 7.67
C PHE A 38 4.45 -1.34 7.04
N VAL A 39 3.30 -1.60 7.63
CA VAL A 39 2.44 -2.72 7.25
C VAL A 39 1.06 -2.24 6.84
N GLY A 40 0.66 -2.59 5.62
CA GLY A 40 -0.67 -2.35 5.08
C GLY A 40 -1.45 -3.63 4.90
N SER A 41 -2.77 -3.51 4.87
CA SER A 41 -3.71 -4.62 4.67
C SER A 41 -4.79 -4.24 3.67
N SER A 42 -5.35 -5.24 3.01
CA SER A 42 -6.53 -5.10 2.18
C SER A 42 -7.44 -6.30 2.41
N ASP A 43 -8.70 -6.01 2.67
CA ASP A 43 -9.74 -7.04 2.71
C ASP A 43 -9.83 -7.77 1.35
N PRO A 44 -10.36 -8.99 1.32
CA PRO A 44 -10.48 -9.76 0.09
C PRO A 44 -11.36 -9.01 -0.92
N THR A 45 -10.85 -8.85 -2.15
CA THR A 45 -11.57 -8.30 -3.29
C THR A 45 -11.87 -9.38 -4.33
N LEU A 46 -12.76 -9.09 -5.27
CA LEU A 46 -13.09 -10.01 -6.37
C LEU A 46 -11.88 -10.32 -7.26
N ASP A 47 -10.98 -9.35 -7.43
CA ASP A 47 -9.69 -9.53 -8.09
C ASP A 47 -8.54 -9.50 -7.06
N PRO A 48 -7.93 -10.64 -6.73
CA PRO A 48 -6.83 -10.71 -5.78
C PRO A 48 -5.64 -9.77 -6.07
N VAL A 49 -5.39 -9.39 -7.34
CA VAL A 49 -4.34 -8.41 -7.68
C VAL A 49 -4.73 -7.00 -7.20
N THR A 50 -6.02 -6.69 -7.13
CA THR A 50 -6.51 -5.46 -6.50
C THR A 50 -6.20 -5.46 -4.99
N SER A 51 -6.47 -6.56 -4.27
CA SER A 51 -6.08 -6.65 -2.84
C SER A 51 -4.57 -6.59 -2.63
N TRP A 52 -3.77 -7.14 -3.56
CA TRP A 52 -2.31 -7.01 -3.55
C TRP A 52 -1.87 -5.55 -3.57
N ASN A 53 -2.44 -4.78 -4.50
CA ASN A 53 -2.08 -3.39 -4.70
C ASN A 53 -2.57 -2.51 -3.56
N GLN A 54 -3.80 -2.70 -3.09
CA GLN A 54 -4.33 -1.96 -1.97
C GLN A 54 -3.55 -2.19 -0.67
N ALA A 55 -3.13 -3.43 -0.39
CA ALA A 55 -2.31 -3.70 0.79
C ALA A 55 -0.94 -3.00 0.70
N ALA A 56 -0.33 -3.01 -0.49
CA ALA A 56 0.91 -2.28 -0.78
C ALA A 56 0.75 -0.77 -0.60
N ASP A 57 -0.29 -0.18 -1.18
CA ASP A 57 -0.53 1.26 -1.15
C ASP A 57 -0.87 1.72 0.28
N MET A 58 -1.58 0.90 1.06
CA MET A 58 -1.82 1.16 2.48
C MET A 58 -0.53 1.12 3.31
N ALA A 59 0.40 0.21 3.00
CA ALA A 59 1.70 0.15 3.68
C ALA A 59 2.52 1.42 3.43
N LEU A 60 2.50 1.90 2.18
CA LEU A 60 3.13 3.16 1.78
C LEU A 60 2.44 4.38 2.42
N ALA A 61 1.11 4.36 2.52
CA ALA A 61 0.34 5.43 3.13
C ALA A 61 0.67 5.61 4.61
N LYS A 62 0.73 4.51 5.37
CA LYS A 62 1.17 4.52 6.77
C LYS A 62 2.60 5.01 6.93
N ALA A 63 3.48 4.69 5.99
CA ALA A 63 4.83 5.25 6.00
C ALA A 63 4.82 6.78 5.79
N GLY A 64 3.96 7.25 4.88
CA GLY A 64 3.76 8.68 4.66
C GLY A 64 3.22 9.40 5.88
N GLU A 65 2.21 8.83 6.55
CA GLU A 65 1.68 9.39 7.80
C GLU A 65 2.77 9.49 8.87
N ALA A 66 3.62 8.46 8.97
CA ALA A 66 4.70 8.43 9.93
C ALA A 66 5.79 9.48 9.66
N VAL A 67 6.13 9.73 8.38
CA VAL A 67 7.27 10.56 7.99
C VAL A 67 6.89 12.00 7.65
N LEU A 68 5.80 12.18 6.91
CA LEU A 68 5.32 13.50 6.46
C LEU A 68 4.43 14.16 7.50
N GLY A 69 3.85 13.37 8.41
CA GLY A 69 2.83 13.81 9.35
C GLY A 69 1.48 14.06 8.68
N SER A 70 0.42 14.11 9.50
CA SER A 70 -0.95 14.31 9.02
C SER A 70 -1.52 15.64 9.49
N ARG A 71 -2.32 16.27 8.63
CA ARG A 71 -3.17 17.41 8.96
C ARG A 71 -4.53 16.89 9.39
N ILE A 72 -4.96 17.24 10.60
CA ILE A 72 -6.22 16.75 11.16
C ILE A 72 -7.31 17.80 10.98
N ARG A 73 -8.47 17.39 10.47
CA ARG A 73 -9.72 18.15 10.48
C ARG A 73 -10.76 17.33 11.21
N ALA A 74 -11.26 17.83 12.33
CA ALA A 74 -12.35 17.19 13.07
C ALA A 74 -13.64 17.98 12.88
N GLY A 75 -14.77 17.28 12.79
CA GLY A 75 -16.09 17.88 12.76
C GLY A 75 -17.14 16.97 13.38
N SER A 76 -18.16 17.55 13.99
CA SER A 76 -19.33 16.81 14.46
C SER A 76 -20.48 16.98 13.47
N ARG A 77 -21.10 15.88 13.04
CA ARG A 77 -22.36 15.93 12.31
C ARG A 77 -23.49 15.56 13.25
N THR A 78 -24.36 16.52 13.56
CA THR A 78 -25.65 16.28 14.21
C THR A 78 -26.66 15.85 13.15
N THR A 79 -27.06 14.58 13.18
CA THR A 79 -28.31 14.17 12.53
C THR A 79 -29.47 14.57 13.44
N GLY A 80 -30.61 15.00 12.89
CA GLY A 80 -31.75 15.61 13.61
C GLY A 80 -32.42 14.77 14.71
N LEU A 81 -31.85 13.63 15.07
CA LEU A 81 -32.18 12.80 16.23
C LEU A 81 -30.90 12.70 17.05
N ARG A 82 -30.87 13.36 18.23
CA ARG A 82 -29.97 13.33 19.42
C ARG A 82 -28.53 12.73 19.39
N ASP A 83 -28.08 12.12 18.32
CA ASP A 83 -26.78 11.52 18.14
C ASP A 83 -25.92 12.47 17.28
N SER A 84 -24.87 12.99 17.90
CA SER A 84 -23.79 13.68 17.22
C SER A 84 -22.68 12.69 16.95
N PHE A 85 -22.33 12.49 15.69
CA PHE A 85 -21.19 11.65 15.31
C PHE A 85 -19.98 12.55 15.07
N GLY A 86 -18.90 12.33 15.83
CA GLY A 86 -17.60 12.91 15.55
C GLY A 86 -16.96 12.19 14.37
N VAL A 87 -16.45 12.95 13.41
CA VAL A 87 -15.60 12.44 12.34
C VAL A 87 -14.28 13.18 12.41
N ALA A 88 -13.17 12.44 12.50
CA ALA A 88 -11.84 12.99 12.33
C ALA A 88 -11.30 12.59 10.96
N MET A 89 -10.80 13.56 10.21
CA MET A 89 -10.19 13.39 8.90
C MET A 89 -8.71 13.73 9.01
N HIS A 90 -7.83 12.79 8.64
CA HIS A 90 -6.39 12.98 8.65
C HIS A 90 -5.91 12.99 7.20
N GLU A 91 -5.40 14.13 6.74
CA GLU A 91 -4.85 14.29 5.40
C GLU A 91 -3.33 14.30 5.44
N THR A 92 -2.71 13.41 4.68
CA THR A 92 -1.25 13.33 4.52
C THR A 92 -0.92 13.56 3.06
N GLN A 93 -0.03 14.50 2.76
CA GLN A 93 0.42 14.75 1.39
C GLN A 93 1.91 15.06 1.36
N GLY A 94 2.62 14.48 0.40
CA GLY A 94 4.02 14.82 0.13
C GLY A 94 4.73 13.74 -0.66
N THR A 95 6.05 13.86 -0.71
CA THR A 95 6.91 12.98 -1.51
C THR A 95 7.72 12.07 -0.60
N LEU A 96 7.68 10.77 -0.86
CA LEU A 96 8.54 9.77 -0.26
C LEU A 96 9.57 9.29 -1.28
N LYS A 97 10.81 9.12 -0.82
CA LYS A 97 11.92 8.65 -1.64
C LYS A 97 12.48 7.37 -1.03
N GLY A 98 12.87 6.43 -1.88
CA GLY A 98 13.55 5.20 -1.44
C GLY A 98 12.71 4.33 -0.52
N ILE A 99 11.39 4.22 -0.75
CA ILE A 99 10.51 3.32 0.01
C ILE A 99 9.84 2.32 -0.92
N GLY A 100 10.01 1.02 -0.66
CA GLY A 100 9.53 -0.04 -1.54
C GLY A 100 8.80 -1.14 -0.79
N VAL A 101 7.90 -1.84 -1.48
CA VAL A 101 7.16 -2.96 -0.90
C VAL A 101 7.99 -4.24 -1.00
N VAL A 102 8.45 -4.70 0.16
CA VAL A 102 9.46 -5.77 0.34
C VAL A 102 8.84 -7.13 0.64
N GLY A 103 7.52 -7.24 0.73
CA GLY A 103 6.87 -8.50 1.03
C GLY A 103 5.36 -8.40 1.05
N TRP A 104 4.72 -9.53 0.75
CA TRP A 104 3.27 -9.69 0.76
C TRP A 104 2.90 -11.04 1.31
N TRP A 105 1.76 -11.18 1.98
CA TRP A 105 1.25 -12.49 2.35
C TRP A 105 -0.27 -12.50 2.40
N PHE A 106 -0.83 -13.65 2.08
CA PHE A 106 -2.27 -13.89 2.19
C PHE A 106 -2.57 -14.58 3.52
N ASP A 107 -3.28 -13.87 4.38
CA ASP A 107 -3.66 -14.31 5.71
C ASP A 107 -5.01 -15.04 5.67
N ARG A 108 -4.96 -16.36 5.52
CA ARG A 108 -6.17 -17.20 5.49
C ARG A 108 -6.91 -17.25 6.82
N GLU A 109 -6.21 -17.04 7.92
CA GLU A 109 -6.72 -17.33 9.27
C GLU A 109 -7.11 -16.06 10.04
N GLY A 110 -6.86 -14.87 9.48
CA GLY A 110 -7.14 -13.61 10.16
C GLY A 110 -6.14 -13.29 11.28
N LYS A 111 -4.97 -13.93 11.27
CA LYS A 111 -3.92 -13.74 12.29
C LYS A 111 -3.28 -12.35 12.22
N GLY A 112 -3.24 -11.77 11.04
CA GLY A 112 -2.61 -10.50 10.71
C GLY A 112 -1.09 -10.49 10.85
N ALA A 113 -0.50 -9.29 10.79
CA ALA A 113 0.93 -9.08 10.90
C ALA A 113 1.43 -9.20 12.34
N ARG A 114 2.66 -9.67 12.55
CA ARG A 114 3.25 -9.79 13.90
C ARG A 114 3.36 -8.44 14.62
N SER A 115 3.62 -7.36 13.87
CA SER A 115 3.75 -6.01 14.41
C SER A 115 2.43 -5.41 14.85
N GLU A 116 1.34 -5.78 14.18
CA GLU A 116 0.00 -5.24 14.42
C GLU A 116 -0.76 -6.09 15.45
N CYS A 117 -0.66 -7.41 15.34
CA CYS A 117 -1.45 -8.34 16.15
C CYS A 117 -0.55 -9.00 17.22
N ARG A 118 -0.56 -8.49 18.46
CA ARG A 118 0.19 -9.01 19.62
C ARG A 118 -0.38 -10.33 20.20
N LYS A 119 -0.56 -11.35 19.35
CA LYS A 119 -1.00 -12.76 19.64
C LYS A 119 -2.50 -13.09 19.50
N GLN A 120 -3.36 -12.17 19.07
CA GLN A 120 -4.77 -12.45 18.75
C GLN A 120 -5.04 -12.19 17.28
N ALA A 121 -5.99 -12.93 16.69
CA ALA A 121 -6.46 -12.65 15.33
C ALA A 121 -7.02 -11.22 15.27
N CYS A 122 -6.46 -10.37 14.41
CA CYS A 122 -6.85 -8.96 14.30
C CYS A 122 -7.22 -8.52 12.87
N SER A 123 -7.28 -9.47 11.93
CA SER A 123 -7.81 -9.26 10.58
C SER A 123 -8.90 -10.27 10.23
N LYS A 124 -9.65 -9.98 9.17
CA LYS A 124 -10.58 -10.96 8.60
C LYS A 124 -9.80 -12.12 7.95
N PRO A 125 -10.39 -13.31 7.87
CA PRO A 125 -9.88 -14.37 7.01
C PRO A 125 -9.75 -13.88 5.57
N ASN A 126 -8.70 -14.33 4.88
CA ASN A 126 -8.38 -14.01 3.48
C ASN A 126 -7.92 -12.57 3.23
N THR A 127 -7.51 -11.83 4.27
CA THR A 127 -6.91 -10.50 4.11
C THR A 127 -5.54 -10.60 3.43
N MET A 128 -5.31 -9.73 2.46
CA MET A 128 -3.99 -9.52 1.87
C MET A 128 -3.22 -8.52 2.70
N TRP A 129 -1.94 -8.78 2.91
CA TRP A 129 -1.07 -7.89 3.64
C TRP A 129 0.20 -7.59 2.85
N ALA A 130 0.80 -6.43 3.11
CA ALA A 130 2.06 -6.01 2.51
C ALA A 130 2.94 -5.29 3.53
N VAL A 131 4.25 -5.37 3.34
CA VAL A 131 5.25 -4.61 4.10
C VAL A 131 5.99 -3.68 3.17
N ALA A 132 5.99 -2.38 3.46
CA ALA A 132 6.82 -1.39 2.81
C ALA A 132 7.98 -1.01 3.71
N CYS A 133 9.21 -0.92 3.18
CA CYS A 133 10.37 -0.48 3.93
C CYS A 133 11.15 0.58 3.18
N PHE A 134 11.76 1.50 3.93
CA PHE A 134 12.80 2.37 3.42
C PHE A 134 14.03 1.57 3.02
N HIS A 135 14.72 2.08 2.00
CA HIS A 135 15.95 1.50 1.52
C HIS A 135 16.99 1.43 2.65
N GLY A 136 17.63 0.26 2.82
CA GLY A 136 18.54 -0.04 3.92
C GLY A 136 17.87 -0.69 5.14
N TYR A 137 16.53 -0.71 5.21
CA TYR A 137 15.76 -1.32 6.31
C TYR A 137 15.08 -2.65 5.92
N GLU A 138 15.26 -3.14 4.70
CA GLU A 138 14.58 -4.33 4.16
C GLU A 138 14.84 -5.59 5.00
N ARG A 139 16.00 -5.66 5.67
CA ARG A 139 16.36 -6.74 6.60
C ARG A 139 15.42 -6.88 7.81
N LEU A 140 14.58 -5.87 8.09
CA LEU A 140 13.59 -5.90 9.17
C LEU A 140 12.29 -6.58 8.74
N ALA A 141 12.00 -6.65 7.43
CA ALA A 141 10.78 -7.24 6.90
C ALA A 141 10.53 -8.70 7.32
N PRO A 142 11.54 -9.60 7.36
CA PRO A 142 11.33 -10.98 7.83
C PRO A 142 10.84 -11.08 9.27
N LYS A 143 11.10 -10.07 10.11
CA LYS A 143 10.61 -10.03 11.50
C LYS A 143 9.13 -9.63 11.57
N ILE A 144 8.63 -8.95 10.54
CA ILE A 144 7.26 -8.45 10.42
C ILE A 144 6.36 -9.49 9.77
N LEU A 145 6.86 -10.15 8.72
CA LEU A 145 6.16 -11.19 7.99
C LEU A 145 5.91 -12.43 8.87
N PRO A 146 4.78 -13.13 8.69
CA PRO A 146 4.55 -14.41 9.34
C PRO A 146 5.45 -15.50 8.72
N ASP A 147 5.76 -16.56 9.47
CA ASP A 147 6.57 -17.71 9.02
C ASP A 147 5.85 -18.59 7.95
N ALA A 148 4.85 -18.06 7.26
CA ALA A 148 3.84 -18.81 6.52
C ALA A 148 4.28 -19.33 5.13
N PHE A 149 5.49 -19.01 4.67
CA PHE A 149 5.99 -19.45 3.36
C PHE A 149 6.57 -20.87 3.37
N LYS A 150 5.73 -21.85 3.70
CA LYS A 150 6.03 -23.28 3.55
C LYS A 150 5.73 -23.71 2.11
N GLY A 151 6.74 -24.20 1.39
CA GLY A 151 6.62 -24.68 0.00
C GLY A 151 7.80 -24.27 -0.91
N PRO A 152 7.87 -24.79 -2.14
CA PRO A 152 8.91 -24.51 -3.13
C PRO A 152 8.73 -23.12 -3.80
N ILE A 153 8.50 -22.09 -2.99
CA ILE A 153 8.44 -20.69 -3.46
C ILE A 153 9.89 -20.19 -3.61
N PRO A 154 10.24 -19.50 -4.71
CA PRO A 154 11.59 -18.97 -4.91
C PRO A 154 12.06 -18.06 -3.77
N ALA A 155 13.35 -18.12 -3.44
CA ALA A 155 13.94 -17.34 -2.35
C ALA A 155 13.75 -15.83 -2.52
N TRP A 156 13.87 -15.34 -3.76
CA TRP A 156 13.70 -13.92 -4.10
C TRP A 156 12.27 -13.40 -3.84
N LEU A 157 11.27 -14.28 -3.76
CA LEU A 157 9.89 -13.94 -3.44
C LEU A 157 9.58 -14.13 -1.94
N LYS A 158 10.22 -15.10 -1.28
CA LYS A 158 10.09 -15.31 0.18
C LYS A 158 10.76 -14.21 0.99
N ASN A 159 11.97 -13.83 0.58
CA ASN A 159 12.79 -12.80 1.20
C ASN A 159 13.32 -11.86 0.12
N PRO A 160 12.48 -10.95 -0.42
CA PRO A 160 12.90 -10.01 -1.44
C PRO A 160 14.04 -9.13 -0.95
N SER A 161 15.21 -9.23 -1.59
CA SER A 161 16.24 -8.21 -1.48
C SER A 161 15.91 -7.13 -2.50
N LEU A 162 15.24 -6.06 -2.08
CA LEU A 162 14.90 -4.94 -2.96
C LEU A 162 16.08 -4.04 -3.30
N GLY A 163 17.26 -4.29 -2.73
CA GLY A 163 18.48 -3.62 -3.15
C GLY A 163 19.71 -4.11 -2.42
N LYS A 164 20.87 -3.92 -3.05
CA LYS A 164 22.20 -4.09 -2.46
C LYS A 164 23.14 -3.12 -3.16
N GLY A 165 23.83 -2.30 -2.39
CA GLY A 165 24.71 -1.27 -2.96
C GLY A 165 23.89 -0.33 -3.86
N ASN A 166 24.28 -0.22 -5.13
CA ASN A 166 23.71 0.72 -6.08
C ASN A 166 22.60 0.13 -6.98
N ARG A 167 21.99 -0.97 -6.54
CA ARG A 167 20.93 -1.65 -7.26
C ARG A 167 19.64 -1.60 -6.48
N LEU A 168 18.56 -1.28 -7.17
CA LEU A 168 17.20 -1.28 -6.64
C LEU A 168 16.34 -2.27 -7.43
N CYS A 169 15.49 -3.03 -6.74
CA CYS A 169 14.66 -4.08 -7.32
C CYS A 169 13.24 -3.97 -6.78
N ALA A 170 12.26 -4.36 -7.60
CA ALA A 170 10.87 -4.46 -7.21
C ALA A 170 10.25 -5.74 -7.75
N ILE A 171 9.14 -6.17 -7.13
CA ILE A 171 8.38 -7.33 -7.56
C ILE A 171 7.05 -6.86 -8.16
N GLY A 172 6.80 -7.30 -9.39
CA GLY A 172 5.52 -7.16 -10.05
C GLY A 172 4.77 -8.48 -10.09
N VAL A 173 3.47 -8.38 -10.37
CA VAL A 173 2.56 -9.50 -10.35
C VAL A 173 1.54 -9.33 -11.46
N SER A 174 1.13 -10.45 -12.03
CA SER A 174 0.05 -10.49 -13.01
C SER A 174 -0.88 -11.64 -12.71
N ALA A 175 -2.18 -11.37 -12.83
CA ALA A 175 -3.20 -12.40 -12.79
C ALA A 175 -2.98 -13.42 -13.93
N PRO A 176 -3.55 -14.63 -13.82
CA PRO A 176 -3.50 -15.59 -14.91
C PRO A 176 -4.16 -15.01 -16.17
N THR A 177 -3.42 -14.96 -17.27
CA THR A 177 -3.92 -14.58 -18.60
C THR A 177 -4.08 -15.82 -19.49
N PHE A 178 -4.90 -15.69 -20.54
CA PHE A 178 -5.02 -16.72 -21.58
C PHE A 178 -3.69 -16.97 -22.30
N GLN A 179 -2.97 -15.90 -22.65
CA GLN A 179 -1.64 -15.97 -23.27
C GLN A 179 -0.56 -15.86 -22.20
N LYS A 180 0.26 -16.90 -22.06
CA LYS A 180 1.21 -17.05 -20.95
C LYS A 180 2.26 -15.96 -20.93
N GLU A 181 2.68 -15.55 -22.11
CA GLU A 181 3.71 -14.54 -22.38
C GLU A 181 3.20 -13.16 -21.97
N LYS A 182 1.91 -12.87 -22.19
CA LYS A 182 1.25 -11.66 -21.70
C LYS A 182 1.23 -11.54 -20.18
N ALA A 183 1.14 -12.67 -19.45
CA ALA A 183 1.23 -12.62 -17.99
C ALA A 183 2.60 -12.10 -17.52
N ILE A 184 3.66 -12.48 -18.25
CA ILE A 184 5.03 -12.07 -17.94
C ILE A 184 5.18 -10.58 -18.27
N GLU A 185 4.76 -10.14 -19.46
CA GLU A 185 4.78 -8.73 -19.86
C GLU A 185 4.08 -7.82 -18.84
N PHE A 186 2.84 -8.15 -18.44
CA PHE A 186 2.11 -7.36 -17.45
C PHE A 186 2.78 -7.38 -16.08
N ALA A 187 3.38 -8.50 -15.68
CA ALA A 187 4.11 -8.57 -14.41
C ALA A 187 5.41 -7.74 -14.47
N ILE A 188 6.11 -7.68 -15.60
CA ILE A 188 7.25 -6.79 -15.82
C ILE A 188 6.83 -5.33 -15.70
N GLU A 189 5.79 -4.92 -16.44
CA GLU A 189 5.30 -3.53 -16.41
C GLU A 189 4.88 -3.13 -14.99
N HIS A 190 4.14 -4.00 -14.30
CA HIS A 190 3.76 -3.77 -12.92
C HIS A 190 5.00 -3.65 -12.00
N ALA A 191 6.01 -4.49 -12.20
CA ALA A 191 7.25 -4.44 -11.41
C ALA A 191 7.99 -3.11 -11.65
N LYS A 192 8.05 -2.64 -12.90
CA LYS A 192 8.69 -1.38 -13.28
C LYS A 192 7.96 -0.17 -12.69
N GLN A 193 6.63 -0.17 -12.71
CA GLN A 193 5.83 0.85 -12.04
C GLN A 193 6.11 0.90 -10.52
N ARG A 194 6.17 -0.26 -9.86
CA ARG A 194 6.54 -0.34 -8.43
C ARG A 194 7.97 0.12 -8.16
N LEU A 195 8.91 -0.18 -9.05
CA LEU A 195 10.29 0.27 -8.96
C LEU A 195 10.41 1.79 -9.12
N ALA A 196 9.61 2.38 -10.01
CA ALA A 196 9.52 3.82 -10.18
C ALA A 196 8.92 4.51 -8.95
N GLN A 197 7.83 3.94 -8.39
CA GLN A 197 7.27 4.39 -7.11
C GLN A 197 8.31 4.33 -5.98
N GLN A 198 9.13 3.29 -5.95
CA GLN A 198 10.15 3.14 -4.91
C GLN A 198 11.24 4.22 -4.98
N GLN A 199 11.58 4.66 -6.18
CA GLN A 199 12.47 5.79 -6.43
C GLN A 199 11.83 7.12 -6.01
N CYS A 200 10.61 7.35 -6.50
CA CYS A 200 9.86 8.56 -6.21
C CYS A 200 8.37 8.29 -6.11
N LEU A 201 7.83 8.52 -4.91
CA LEU A 201 6.42 8.35 -4.61
C LEU A 201 5.82 9.68 -4.15
N TYR A 202 4.92 10.24 -4.95
CA TYR A 202 3.99 11.24 -4.43
C TYR A 202 2.80 10.53 -3.81
N LEU A 203 2.55 10.84 -2.55
CA LEU A 203 1.46 10.29 -1.77
C LEU A 203 0.47 11.40 -1.44
N LYS A 204 -0.80 11.09 -1.61
CA LYS A 204 -1.91 11.79 -0.97
C LYS A 204 -2.78 10.75 -0.28
N SER A 205 -2.99 10.88 1.03
CA SER A 205 -3.80 9.94 1.80
C SER A 205 -4.79 10.67 2.67
N LEU A 206 -6.00 10.12 2.74
CA LEU A 206 -7.05 10.56 3.63
C LEU A 206 -7.46 9.41 4.55
N VAL A 207 -7.31 9.59 5.85
CA VAL A 207 -7.92 8.69 6.87
C VAL A 207 -9.17 9.35 7.40
N VAL A 208 -10.24 8.57 7.51
CA VAL A 208 -11.50 8.97 8.13
C VAL A 208 -11.76 8.06 9.31
N ASP A 209 -11.65 8.62 10.52
CA ASP A 209 -11.92 7.94 11.78
C ASP A 209 -13.36 8.22 12.22
N TRP A 210 -14.10 7.14 12.48
CA TRP A 210 -15.45 7.16 13.02
C TRP A 210 -15.45 6.82 14.52
N VAL A 211 -16.46 7.31 15.25
CA VAL A 211 -16.61 7.09 16.70
C VAL A 211 -16.75 5.60 17.08
N ASP A 212 -17.07 4.72 16.13
CA ASP A 212 -17.22 3.28 16.37
C ASP A 212 -15.95 2.46 16.06
N ASP A 213 -14.78 3.09 16.24
CA ASP A 213 -13.45 2.52 16.03
C ASP A 213 -13.19 2.01 14.60
N ARG A 214 -14.02 2.41 13.63
CA ARG A 214 -13.78 2.13 12.22
C ARG A 214 -12.99 3.28 11.60
N SER A 215 -11.84 2.96 11.05
CA SER A 215 -11.06 3.87 10.23
C SER A 215 -11.06 3.42 8.77
N TRP A 216 -11.22 4.38 7.86
CA TRP A 216 -11.09 4.15 6.42
C TRP A 216 -9.95 4.99 5.88
N GLN A 217 -9.01 4.35 5.18
CA GLN A 217 -7.87 5.01 4.58
C GLN A 217 -7.97 4.95 3.06
N PHE A 218 -7.84 6.11 2.41
CA PHE A 218 -7.93 6.29 0.97
C PHE A 218 -6.60 6.84 0.45
N PRO A 219 -5.63 5.97 0.11
CA PRO A 219 -4.37 6.40 -0.46
C PRO A 219 -4.45 6.56 -1.98
N GLU A 220 -3.88 7.64 -2.47
CA GLU A 220 -3.59 7.92 -3.87
C GLU A 220 -2.07 8.04 -4.01
N THR A 221 -1.51 7.31 -4.98
CA THR A 221 -0.08 7.28 -5.24
C THR A 221 0.21 7.63 -6.68
N SER A 222 1.26 8.41 -6.91
CA SER A 222 1.79 8.68 -8.25
C SER A 222 3.31 8.80 -8.23
N THR A 223 3.91 8.83 -9.41
CA THR A 223 5.37 8.91 -9.60
C THR A 223 5.68 9.99 -10.63
N ALA A 224 6.84 10.64 -10.48
CA ALA A 224 7.31 11.62 -11.45
C ALA A 224 7.48 10.99 -12.84
N GLY A 225 7.06 11.71 -13.89
CA GLY A 225 7.03 11.20 -15.26
C GLY A 225 8.40 10.72 -15.74
N HIS A 226 9.45 11.53 -15.54
CA HIS A 226 10.81 11.19 -15.93
C HIS A 226 11.38 9.97 -15.19
N ILE A 227 11.06 9.81 -13.90
CA ILE A 227 11.45 8.63 -13.13
C ILE A 227 10.76 7.38 -13.69
N LEU A 228 9.47 7.48 -14.01
CA LEU A 228 8.73 6.37 -14.61
C LEU A 228 9.32 6.02 -15.97
N GLU A 229 9.53 6.99 -16.86
CA GLU A 229 10.12 6.79 -18.18
C GLU A 229 11.50 6.13 -18.09
N ASN A 230 12.42 6.70 -17.30
CA ASN A 230 13.75 6.15 -17.06
C ASN A 230 13.69 4.70 -16.54
N THR A 231 12.78 4.43 -15.60
CA THR A 231 12.60 3.08 -15.06
C THR A 231 12.06 2.11 -16.11
N MET A 232 11.12 2.58 -16.94
CA MET A 232 10.53 1.78 -18.01
C MET A 232 11.57 1.37 -19.05
N GLU A 233 12.52 2.25 -19.36
CA GLU A 233 13.59 2.00 -20.32
C GLU A 233 14.74 1.16 -19.74
N ASN A 234 15.19 1.47 -18.53
CA ASN A 234 16.46 0.95 -18.01
C ASN A 234 16.33 -0.23 -17.04
N ALA A 235 15.16 -0.46 -16.44
CA ALA A 235 14.97 -1.59 -15.55
C ALA A 235 14.91 -2.92 -16.31
N LYS A 236 15.63 -3.92 -15.80
CA LYS A 236 15.80 -5.24 -16.43
C LYS A 236 15.15 -6.33 -15.60
N GLU A 237 14.46 -7.24 -16.29
CA GLU A 237 14.00 -8.50 -15.69
C GLU A 237 15.19 -9.27 -15.13
N GLN A 238 15.03 -9.79 -13.91
CA GLN A 238 16.01 -10.68 -13.27
C GLN A 238 15.47 -12.09 -13.11
N HIS A 239 14.23 -12.19 -12.63
CA HIS A 239 13.62 -13.46 -12.29
C HIS A 239 12.14 -13.47 -12.65
N VAL A 240 11.67 -14.63 -13.12
CA VAL A 240 10.26 -14.90 -13.40
C VAL A 240 9.87 -16.17 -12.66
N TRP A 241 8.72 -16.14 -11.99
CA TRP A 241 8.13 -17.34 -11.41
C TRP A 241 6.64 -17.38 -11.65
N ARG A 242 6.20 -18.51 -12.22
CA ARG A 242 4.79 -18.79 -12.39
C ARG A 242 4.31 -19.79 -11.36
N ASP A 243 3.35 -19.35 -10.56
CA ASP A 243 2.77 -20.15 -9.50
C ASP A 243 1.73 -21.13 -10.07
N LYS A 244 2.21 -22.27 -10.57
CA LYS A 244 1.34 -23.33 -11.11
C LYS A 244 0.41 -23.92 -10.04
N LEU A 245 0.80 -23.87 -8.76
CA LEU A 245 0.13 -24.57 -7.67
C LEU A 245 -0.75 -23.66 -6.80
N GLY A 246 -0.63 -22.34 -6.93
CA GLY A 246 -1.31 -21.39 -6.06
C GLY A 246 -0.70 -21.36 -4.65
N ILE A 247 0.61 -21.60 -4.54
CA ILE A 247 1.33 -21.66 -3.26
C ILE A 247 1.99 -20.34 -2.89
N GLY A 248 2.13 -19.42 -3.85
CA GLY A 248 2.77 -18.12 -3.70
C GLY A 248 1.95 -17.15 -2.85
N PRO A 249 2.47 -15.92 -2.66
CA PRO A 249 1.84 -14.88 -1.86
C PRO A 249 0.35 -14.65 -2.13
N LEU A 250 -0.10 -14.59 -3.39
CA LEU A 250 -1.52 -14.44 -3.76
C LEU A 250 -2.39 -15.68 -3.57
N ARG A 251 -1.80 -16.84 -3.29
CA ARG A 251 -2.48 -18.12 -3.12
C ARG A 251 -3.44 -18.49 -4.26
N ARG A 252 -3.11 -18.10 -5.50
CA ARG A 252 -3.92 -18.32 -6.70
C ARG A 252 -3.10 -18.99 -7.80
N LYS A 253 -3.63 -20.07 -8.37
CA LYS A 253 -3.00 -20.80 -9.47
C LYS A 253 -2.86 -19.93 -10.72
N GLY A 254 -1.74 -20.07 -11.41
CA GLY A 254 -1.46 -19.44 -12.69
C GLY A 254 -0.93 -18.01 -12.61
N VAL A 255 -0.83 -17.43 -11.39
CA VAL A 255 -0.27 -16.09 -11.16
C VAL A 255 1.21 -16.07 -11.57
N THR A 256 1.62 -14.96 -12.16
CA THR A 256 3.02 -14.73 -12.54
C THR A 256 3.60 -13.63 -11.69
N TYR A 257 4.76 -13.87 -11.11
CA TYR A 257 5.57 -12.90 -10.36
C TYR A 257 6.84 -12.64 -11.14
N VAL A 258 7.26 -11.38 -11.18
CA VAL A 258 8.50 -10.98 -11.85
C VAL A 258 9.27 -10.05 -10.91
N GLN A 259 10.58 -10.25 -10.83
CA GLN A 259 11.49 -9.29 -10.23
C GLN A 259 12.19 -8.51 -11.33
N VAL A 260 12.14 -7.18 -11.25
CA VAL A 260 12.92 -6.28 -12.09
C VAL A 260 13.86 -5.48 -11.21
N CYS A 261 15.01 -5.10 -11.77
CA CYS A 261 15.98 -4.25 -11.08
C CYS A 261 16.50 -3.16 -11.99
N ILE A 262 16.93 -2.05 -11.40
CA ILE A 262 17.65 -0.94 -12.02
C ILE A 262 18.97 -0.74 -11.28
N GLU A 263 20.03 -0.43 -12.04
CA GLU A 263 21.33 -0.01 -11.51
C GLU A 263 21.37 1.52 -11.48
N ASN A 264 21.98 2.10 -10.45
CA ASN A 264 22.03 3.56 -10.25
C ASN A 264 20.61 4.19 -10.22
N PRO A 265 19.73 3.79 -9.27
CA PRO A 265 18.39 4.37 -9.17
C PRO A 265 18.46 5.89 -8.97
N ASP A 266 17.54 6.60 -9.62
CA ASP A 266 17.37 8.04 -9.47
C ASP A 266 16.32 8.33 -8.40
N PHE A 267 16.65 9.18 -7.43
CA PHE A 267 15.74 9.63 -6.37
C PHE A 267 15.35 11.11 -6.52
N GLY A 268 15.63 11.71 -7.68
CA GLY A 268 15.25 13.06 -8.09
C GLY A 268 13.77 13.13 -8.43
N CYS A 269 12.95 13.52 -7.46
CA CYS A 269 11.50 13.74 -7.63
C CYS A 269 11.12 15.11 -8.19
N ASP A 270 12.09 15.86 -8.70
CA ASP A 270 11.90 17.25 -9.13
C ASP A 270 11.97 17.34 -10.66
#